data_AF-A0A1B1N392-F1
#
_entry.id   AF-A0A1B1N392-F1
#
_cell.length_a   1.000
_cell.length_b   1.000
_cell.length_c   1.000
_cell.angle_alpha   90.00
_cell.angle_beta   90.00
_cell.angle_gamma   90.00
#
_symmetry.space_group_name_H-M   'P 1'
#
loop_
_entity.id
_entity.type
_entity.pdbx_description
1 polymer ?
#
loop_
_entity_poly.entity_id
_entity_poly.type
_entity_poly.pdbx_seq_one_letter_code
_entity_poly.pdbx_strand_id
1 'polypeptide(L)'
;MSAFEEYEQERREIDNLLFKGYRIQDLQENLDGAVVTFIWETGGSAAAVSADSPPVSPTAARIDLVLLTADARKYVMTRYIELKRERAG
;
A
#
# COMPACT_ATOMS: atom_id res chain seq x y z
N MET A 1 -11.76 7.35 20.75
CA MET A 1 -12.24 6.31 19.81
C MET A 1 -11.81 4.97 20.37
N SER A 2 -12.53 3.90 20.08
CA SER A 2 -12.16 2.55 20.54
C SER A 2 -11.13 1.93 19.59
N ALA A 3 -10.31 1.00 20.09
CA ALA A 3 -9.32 0.28 19.27
C ALA A 3 -9.96 -0.44 18.06
N PHE A 4 -11.23 -0.84 18.18
CA PHE A 4 -11.97 -1.45 17.08
C PHE A 4 -12.32 -0.46 15.97
N GLU A 5 -12.66 0.78 16.32
CA GLU A 5 -12.97 1.83 15.33
C GLU A 5 -11.75 2.21 14.50
N GLU A 6 -10.58 2.28 15.15
CA GLU A 6 -9.29 2.54 14.50
C GLU A 6 -8.94 1.42 13.50
N TYR A 7 -9.09 0.17 13.93
CA TYR A 7 -8.90 -0.99 13.05
C TYR A 7 -9.86 -0.97 11.85
N GLU A 8 -11.16 -0.74 12.08
CA GLU A 8 -12.15 -0.73 11.01
C GLU A 8 -11.90 0.40 10.01
N GLN A 9 -11.37 1.54 10.47
CA GLN A 9 -10.96 2.62 9.58
C GLN A 9 -9.77 2.19 8.71
N GLU A 10 -8.71 1.68 9.32
CA GLU A 10 -7.52 1.20 8.61
C GLU A 10 -7.86 0.09 7.60
N ARG A 11 -8.71 -0.87 7.99
CA ARG A 11 -9.21 -1.94 7.11
C ARG A 11 -9.94 -1.37 5.90
N ARG A 12 -10.84 -0.40 6.10
CA ARG A 12 -11.56 0.25 4.99
C ARG A 12 -10.62 0.99 4.05
N GLU A 13 -9.58 1.63 4.57
CA GLU A 13 -8.58 2.32 3.75
C GLU A 13 -7.79 1.35 2.88
N ILE A 14 -7.34 0.22 3.46
CA ILE A 14 -6.70 -0.88 2.73
C ILE A 14 -7.63 -1.40 1.62
N ASP A 15 -8.87 -1.77 1.98
CA ASP A 15 -9.84 -2.34 1.05
C ASP A 15 -10.20 -1.36 -0.07
N ASN A 16 -10.28 -0.06 0.21
CA ASN A 16 -10.55 0.97 -0.78
C ASN A 16 -9.40 1.11 -1.79
N LEU A 17 -8.15 1.07 -1.34
CA LEU A 17 -6.99 1.11 -2.23
C LEU A 17 -6.95 -0.13 -3.13
N LEU A 18 -7.17 -1.32 -2.56
CA LEU A 18 -7.25 -2.57 -3.33
C LEU A 18 -8.40 -2.53 -4.34
N PHE A 19 -9.59 -2.09 -3.92
CA PHE A 19 -10.77 -1.98 -4.78
C PHE A 19 -10.55 -1.00 -5.93
N LYS A 20 -9.88 0.12 -5.67
CA LYS A 20 -9.54 1.09 -6.71
C LYS A 20 -8.68 0.47 -7.80
N GLY A 21 -7.87 -0.55 -7.50
CA GLY A 21 -6.92 -1.18 -8.43
C GLY A 21 -5.46 -0.92 -8.06
N TYR A 22 -5.20 -0.36 -6.88
CA TYR A 22 -3.86 -0.32 -6.33
C TYR A 22 -3.48 -1.71 -5.82
N ARG A 23 -2.17 -1.98 -5.84
CA ARG A 23 -1.60 -3.21 -5.33
C ARG A 23 -0.54 -2.92 -4.31
N ILE A 24 -0.47 -3.79 -3.31
CA ILE A 24 0.57 -3.74 -2.30
C ILE A 24 1.90 -4.12 -2.98
N GLN A 25 2.82 -3.16 -3.05
CA GLN A 25 4.19 -3.35 -3.51
C GLN A 25 5.08 -3.83 -2.36
N ASP A 26 5.00 -3.14 -1.23
CA ASP A 26 5.88 -3.38 -0.09
C ASP A 26 5.15 -3.17 1.25
N LEU A 27 5.66 -3.81 2.30
CA LEU A 27 5.18 -3.69 3.66
C LEU A 27 6.38 -3.66 4.60
N GLN A 28 6.51 -2.56 5.35
CA GLN A 28 7.57 -2.36 6.32
C GLN A 28 6.98 -2.12 7.71
N GLU A 29 7.32 -2.96 8.68
CA GLU A 29 6.89 -2.82 10.07
C GLU A 29 8.00 -2.18 10.92
N ASN A 30 7.62 -1.27 11.81
CA ASN A 30 8.50 -0.60 12.75
C ASN A 30 7.83 -0.47 14.14
N LEU A 31 8.50 0.18 15.09
CA LEU A 31 7.99 0.33 16.46
C LEU A 31 6.72 1.21 16.54
N ASP A 32 6.48 2.05 15.54
CA ASP A 32 5.37 3.00 15.48
C ASP A 32 4.16 2.47 14.68
N GLY A 33 4.28 1.29 14.06
CA GLY A 33 3.23 0.69 13.24
C GLY A 33 3.79 -0.03 12.01
N ALA A 34 3.03 -0.05 10.92
CA ALA A 34 3.53 -0.50 9.63
C ALA A 34 3.22 0.49 8.52
N VAL A 35 4.13 0.59 7.57
CA VAL A 35 3.97 1.35 6.34
C VAL A 35 3.72 0.37 5.20
N VAL A 36 2.59 0.52 4.52
CA VAL A 36 2.21 -0.29 3.36
C VAL A 36 2.31 0.59 2.12
N THR A 37 3.17 0.19 1.19
CA THR A 37 3.35 0.88 -0.09
C THR A 37 2.41 0.28 -1.12
N PHE A 38 1.55 1.11 -1.71
CA PHE A 38 0.64 0.76 -2.78
C PHE A 38 1.08 1.39 -4.11
N ILE A 39 0.95 0.65 -5.21
CA ILE A 39 1.19 1.13 -6.57
C ILE A 39 0.00 0.87 -7.49
N TRP A 40 -0.24 1.78 -8.43
CA TRP A 40 -1.25 1.60 -9.47
C TRP A 40 -0.74 0.69 -10.61
N GLU A 41 -1.45 -0.40 -10.92
CA GLU A 41 -0.96 -1.40 -11.90
C GLU A 41 -1.09 -0.96 -13.37
N THR A 42 -2.01 -0.06 -13.72
CA THR A 42 -2.15 0.46 -15.11
C THR A 42 -1.15 1.59 -15.45
N GLY A 43 -0.31 2.01 -14.50
CA GLY A 43 0.71 3.05 -14.66
C GLY A 43 2.13 2.52 -14.50
N GLY A 44 2.39 1.28 -14.90
CA GLY A 44 3.69 0.63 -14.78
C GLY A 44 4.72 1.18 -15.75
N SER A 45 5.41 2.24 -15.36
CA SER A 45 6.87 2.44 -15.55
C SER A 45 7.19 3.87 -15.12
N ALA A 46 8.05 4.02 -14.13
CA ALA A 46 8.86 5.23 -13.99
C ALA A 46 9.81 5.29 -15.19
N ALA A 47 9.27 5.60 -16.37
CA ALA A 47 10.05 5.86 -17.56
C ALA A 47 10.82 7.16 -17.35
N ALA A 48 12.11 7.01 -17.08
CA ALA A 48 13.19 7.96 -17.31
C ALA A 48 12.94 9.41 -16.85
N VAL A 49 13.27 9.70 -15.59
CA VAL A 49 13.67 11.08 -15.25
C VAL A 49 15.06 11.33 -15.84
N SER A 50 15.11 12.07 -16.94
CA SER A 50 16.34 12.63 -17.51
C SER A 50 16.83 13.80 -16.64
N ALA A 51 18.14 13.93 -16.50
CA ALA A 51 18.85 14.66 -15.47
C ALA A 51 18.87 16.21 -15.56
N ASP A 52 17.91 16.87 -16.22
CA ASP A 52 18.00 18.33 -16.47
C ASP A 52 16.67 19.11 -16.42
N SER A 53 15.71 18.72 -15.57
CA SER A 53 14.52 19.53 -15.29
C SER A 53 13.98 19.24 -13.88
N PRO A 54 13.38 20.22 -13.18
CA PRO A 54 12.76 19.97 -11.87
C PRO A 54 11.68 18.87 -12.04
N PRO A 55 11.66 17.84 -11.19
CA PRO A 55 10.85 16.65 -11.41
C PRO A 55 9.38 16.98 -11.15
N VAL A 56 8.64 17.35 -12.20
CA VAL A 56 7.20 17.08 -12.23
C VAL A 56 7.05 15.61 -12.62
N SER A 57 7.28 14.73 -11.65
CA SER A 57 7.24 13.27 -11.83
C SER A 57 5.95 12.84 -12.54
N PRO A 58 6.03 11.93 -13.53
CA PRO A 58 4.84 11.29 -14.05
C PRO A 58 4.17 10.58 -12.87
N THR A 59 2.91 10.89 -12.61
CA THR A 59 2.08 10.35 -11.52
C THR A 59 1.85 8.84 -11.70
N ALA A 60 2.90 8.03 -11.49
CA ALA A 60 2.76 6.66 -11.06
C ALA A 60 2.27 6.74 -9.61
N ALA A 61 0.96 6.63 -9.40
CA ALA A 61 0.33 6.87 -8.11
C ALA A 61 0.83 5.83 -7.09
N ARG A 62 1.89 6.19 -6.36
CA ARG A 62 2.37 5.51 -5.17
C ARG A 62 1.67 6.10 -3.96
N ILE A 63 1.11 5.27 -3.10
CA ILE A 63 0.47 5.69 -1.86
C ILE A 63 1.08 4.89 -0.71
N ASP A 64 1.60 5.58 0.29
CA ASP A 64 2.09 4.95 1.51
C ASP A 64 1.02 5.11 2.59
N LEU A 65 0.51 3.99 3.13
CA LEU A 65 -0.50 3.94 4.18
C LEU A 65 0.12 3.49 5.49
N VAL A 66 -0.05 4.27 6.56
CA VAL A 66 0.44 3.94 7.90
C VAL A 66 -0.67 3.20 8.67
N LEU A 67 -0.34 2.04 9.21
CA LEU A 67 -1.20 1.20 10.04
C LEU A 67 -0.69 1.18 11.47
N LEU A 68 -1.49 1.69 12.38
CA LEU A 68 -1.18 1.80 13.81
C LEU A 68 -1.71 0.57 14.56
N THR A 69 -2.86 0.02 14.16
CA THR A 69 -3.44 -1.13 14.88
C THR A 69 -2.76 -2.45 14.49
N ALA A 70 -2.56 -3.31 15.49
CA ALA A 70 -2.02 -4.65 15.26
C ALA A 70 -2.94 -5.51 14.37
N ASP A 71 -4.25 -5.33 14.50
CA ASP A 71 -5.24 -6.06 13.72
C ASP A 71 -5.20 -5.66 12.23
N ALA A 72 -4.98 -4.38 11.90
CA ALA A 72 -4.83 -3.96 10.51
C ALA A 72 -3.52 -4.47 9.90
N ARG A 73 -2.42 -4.49 10.66
CA ARG A 73 -1.16 -5.09 10.22
C ARG A 73 -1.31 -6.57 9.90
N LYS A 74 -2.00 -7.31 10.78
CA LYS A 74 -2.32 -8.72 10.54
C LYS A 74 -3.17 -8.89 9.27
N TYR A 75 -4.20 -8.07 9.11
CA TYR A 75 -5.08 -8.11 7.95
C TYR A 75 -4.32 -7.90 6.63
N VAL A 76 -3.52 -6.83 6.53
CA VAL A 76 -2.79 -6.52 5.30
C VAL A 76 -1.70 -7.55 5.01
N MET A 77 -1.05 -8.10 6.04
CA MET A 77 -0.02 -9.13 5.87
C MET A 77 -0.62 -10.41 5.30
N THR A 78 -1.80 -10.83 5.80
CA THR A 78 -2.54 -11.96 5.23
C THR A 78 -2.84 -11.71 3.75
N ARG A 79 -3.37 -10.52 3.39
CA ARG A 79 -3.63 -10.15 2.00
C ARG A 79 -2.39 -10.14 1.12
N TYR A 80 -1.27 -9.63 1.63
CA TYR A 80 -0.01 -9.59 0.90
C TYR A 80 0.53 -10.99 0.58
N ILE A 81 0.44 -11.92 1.54
CA ILE A 81 0.83 -13.31 1.34
C ILE A 81 -0.08 -14.00 0.33
N GLU A 82 -1.39 -13.81 0.44
CA GLU A 82 -2.38 -14.35 -0.51
C GLU A 82 -2.10 -13.88 -1.94
N LEU A 83 -1.93 -12.57 -2.14
CA LEU A 83 -1.61 -11.97 -3.44
C LEU A 83 -0.30 -12.49 -4.03
N LYS A 84 0.72 -12.72 -3.18
CA LYS A 84 1.99 -13.32 -3.63
C LYS A 84 1.82 -14.77 -4.07
N ARG A 85 0.96 -15.54 -3.38
CA ARG A 85 0.66 -16.94 -3.74
C ARG A 85 -0.11 -17.03 -5.05
N GLU A 86 -1.12 -16.20 -5.26
CA GLU A 86 -1.91 -16.15 -6.50
C GLU A 86 -1.07 -15.85 -7.75
N ARG A 87 0.05 -15.15 -7.59
CA ARG A 87 0.96 -14.80 -8.70
C ARG A 87 2.05 -15.83 -8.97
N ALA A 88 2.26 -16.76 -8.04
CA ALA A 88 3.33 -17.76 -8.14
C ALA A 88 2.84 -19.11 -8.67
N GLY A 89 1.52 -19.29 -8.85
CA GLY A 89 0.88 -20.45 -9.47
C GLY A 89 0.38 -20.13 -10.86
#